data_AF-A0A7Y5Q0Z6-F1
#
_entry.id   AF-A0A7Y5Q0Z6-F1
#
_cell.length_a   1.000
_cell.length_b   1.000
_cell.length_c   1.000
_cell.angle_alpha   90.00
_cell.angle_beta   90.00
_cell.angle_gamma   90.00
#
_symmetry.space_group_name_H-M   'P 1'
#
loop_
_entity.id
_entity.type
_entity.pdbx_description
1 polymer ?
#
loop_
_entity_poly.entity_id
_entity_poly.type
_entity_poly.pdbx_seq_one_letter_code
_entity_poly.pdbx_strand_id
1 'polypeptide(L)'
;MTSRLSLALVFVASMSAGAFAQGPPPPLGPPPPPPPANPQTPEKISLGGLLFWDEQLSSTKTMACATCHIPEKGGSDPRSVFAAPNNINPGPDGLFGTPDDIHGSPGVVRSLADGRFQSSASFGLRTQVTGRKSPSAINAAYAPLLFWDGRASGTFTDPVTGQVVLQGGAALESQSVGPILDTTEMGHVGRTWGDVSGRVATSRPLALATNLPASWTAFINGRDYPAIFQQVFGTPDITAARIAMAIASYERTLFSNQAPIDAFFGGNQGALTQLELQGQGVFTNPANGCAVCHAGNLFTNQTFRYIGVRPQFEDTGRMAVTGNNADMGRMRVPSLRNVELRGPYFHNGSAQTIEDVIAFYNRGGDFNGPNKDPLIRPLGLTPQQQTALAAFLKRPLTDPRVASATGPFQHPTLYAGSARQPQLFGAPTLGSGFFAPQMVALSPALIGNDRFTVGVERGLGGGFSGLVLDVQSSPGTPFGEATAYLGFSPATQFRRVGPLNGVGAGNGWRSVVLQIPNDPALVGTPLFGQWFVRDPGSGGRFSATSAFQITHF
;
A
#
# COMPACT_ATOMS: atom_id res chain seq x y z
N MET A 1 20.56 51.90 61.77
CA MET A 1 21.50 50.77 61.57
C MET A 1 20.79 49.47 61.95
N THR A 2 21.18 48.36 61.32
CA THR A 2 20.72 46.96 61.45
C THR A 2 19.54 46.50 60.57
N SER A 3 19.91 46.21 59.31
CA SER A 3 19.23 45.33 58.36
C SER A 3 19.09 43.91 58.91
N ARG A 4 17.90 43.31 58.82
CA ARG A 4 17.66 41.88 59.04
C ARG A 4 17.55 41.20 57.67
N LEU A 5 18.64 40.56 57.22
CA LEU A 5 18.61 39.59 56.12
C LEU A 5 17.78 38.38 56.56
N SER A 6 16.67 38.11 55.87
CA SER A 6 15.99 36.81 55.93
C SER A 6 16.53 35.95 54.79
N LEU A 7 17.26 34.89 55.16
CA LEU A 7 17.86 33.93 54.26
C LEU A 7 16.75 33.01 53.71
N ALA A 8 16.34 33.22 52.46
CA ALA A 8 15.42 32.32 51.76
C ALA A 8 16.19 31.05 51.34
N LEU A 9 15.90 29.94 52.01
CA LEU A 9 16.41 28.62 51.66
C LEU A 9 15.71 28.16 50.36
N VAL A 10 16.39 28.31 49.22
CA VAL A 10 15.94 27.74 47.94
C VAL A 10 16.21 26.23 48.00
N PHE A 11 15.16 25.43 48.26
CA PHE A 11 15.20 23.99 48.02
C PHE A 11 15.25 23.76 46.50
N VAL A 12 16.47 23.61 45.97
CA VAL A 12 16.66 23.01 44.65
C VAL A 12 16.35 21.51 44.81
N ALA A 13 15.13 21.11 44.47
CA ALA A 13 14.80 19.71 44.30
C ALA A 13 15.56 19.19 43.07
N SER A 14 16.75 18.67 43.31
CA SER A 14 17.47 17.82 42.36
C SER A 14 16.61 16.58 42.12
N MET A 15 15.87 16.53 41.00
CA MET A 15 15.32 15.28 40.49
C MET A 15 16.49 14.44 39.95
N SER A 16 17.19 13.78 40.87
CA SER A 16 18.17 12.76 40.59
C SER A 16 17.47 11.53 40.00
N ALA A 17 17.95 11.12 38.83
CA ALA A 17 17.92 9.78 38.24
C ALA A 17 17.07 8.73 38.98
N GLY A 18 15.84 8.50 38.50
CA GLY A 18 14.96 7.44 38.98
C GLY A 18 14.03 6.95 37.88
N ALA A 19 14.57 6.36 36.82
CA ALA A 19 13.78 5.79 35.72
C ALA A 19 14.33 4.47 35.15
N PHE A 20 15.15 3.73 35.90
CA PHE A 20 15.70 2.43 35.44
C PHE A 20 15.38 1.26 36.39
N ALA A 21 14.36 1.37 37.25
CA ALA A 21 13.90 0.30 38.12
C ALA A 21 12.49 -0.24 37.75
N GLN A 22 12.06 -0.06 36.50
CA GLN A 22 10.94 -0.82 35.95
C GLN A 22 11.55 -2.03 35.25
N GLY A 23 11.13 -3.24 35.59
CA GLY A 23 11.57 -4.46 34.91
C GLY A 23 11.29 -4.43 33.40
N PRO A 24 11.65 -5.49 32.65
CA PRO A 24 11.33 -5.55 31.22
C PRO A 24 9.84 -5.28 31.00
N PRO A 25 9.46 -4.59 29.91
CA PRO A 25 8.05 -4.33 29.63
C PRO A 25 7.29 -5.67 29.50
N PRO A 26 5.99 -5.71 29.82
CA PRO A 26 5.22 -6.94 29.69
C PRO A 26 5.10 -7.37 28.21
N PRO A 27 4.86 -8.66 27.92
CA PRO A 27 4.51 -9.14 26.59
C PRO A 27 3.36 -8.35 25.97
N LEU A 28 3.26 -8.33 24.63
CA LEU A 28 2.18 -7.61 23.96
C LEU A 28 0.80 -8.24 24.27
N GLY A 29 -0.05 -7.50 24.98
CA GLY A 29 -1.45 -7.87 25.21
C GLY A 29 -2.33 -7.62 23.98
N PRO A 30 -3.66 -7.75 24.08
CA PRO A 30 -4.58 -7.31 23.03
C PRO A 30 -4.55 -5.77 22.85
N PRO A 31 -4.99 -5.24 21.70
CA PRO A 31 -5.08 -3.80 21.47
C PRO A 31 -6.11 -3.14 22.40
N PRO A 32 -6.08 -1.79 22.50
CA PRO A 32 -7.10 -1.05 23.22
C PRO A 32 -8.52 -1.44 22.79
N PRO A 33 -9.51 -1.39 23.71
CA PRO A 33 -10.89 -1.69 23.37
C PRO A 33 -11.38 -0.87 22.17
N PRO A 34 -12.26 -1.45 21.32
CA PRO A 34 -12.85 -0.71 20.22
C PRO A 34 -13.73 0.44 20.75
N PRO A 35 -14.03 1.45 19.91
CA PRO A 35 -15.05 2.44 20.22
C PRO A 35 -16.36 1.76 20.63
N PRO A 36 -17.05 2.20 21.70
CA PRO A 36 -18.30 1.57 22.14
C PRO A 36 -19.39 1.49 21.05
N ALA A 37 -19.43 2.47 20.15
CA ALA A 37 -20.35 2.51 19.02
C ALA A 37 -19.91 1.62 17.83
N ASN A 38 -18.72 1.03 17.87
CA ASN A 38 -18.26 0.00 16.94
C ASN A 38 -17.79 -1.28 17.69
N PRO A 39 -18.70 -2.01 18.36
CA PRO A 39 -18.33 -3.21 19.10
C PRO A 39 -17.80 -4.30 18.15
N GLN A 40 -16.84 -5.08 18.64
CA GLN A 40 -16.29 -6.24 17.94
C GLN A 40 -17.29 -7.41 17.95
N THR A 41 -17.61 -7.95 16.78
CA THR A 41 -18.33 -9.23 16.65
C THR A 41 -17.64 -10.10 15.59
N PRO A 42 -17.74 -11.45 15.67
CA PRO A 42 -17.17 -12.33 14.66
C PRO A 42 -17.63 -12.03 13.23
N GLU A 43 -18.90 -11.67 13.06
CA GLU A 43 -19.50 -11.35 11.77
C GLU A 43 -18.94 -10.04 11.21
N LYS A 44 -18.76 -9.02 12.06
CA LYS A 44 -18.19 -7.73 11.65
C LYS A 44 -16.72 -7.84 11.30
N ILE A 45 -15.95 -8.62 12.06
CA ILE A 45 -14.56 -8.95 11.74
C ILE A 45 -14.48 -9.66 10.39
N SER A 46 -15.37 -10.63 10.15
CA SER A 46 -15.41 -11.37 8.89
C SER A 46 -15.73 -10.45 7.72
N LEU A 47 -16.78 -9.62 7.80
CA LEU A 47 -17.09 -8.62 6.77
C LEU A 47 -15.92 -7.64 6.54
N GLY A 48 -15.26 -7.19 7.61
CA GLY A 48 -14.06 -6.37 7.51
C GLY A 48 -12.93 -7.04 6.73
N GLY A 49 -12.69 -8.33 6.99
CA GLY A 49 -11.72 -9.13 6.28
C GLY A 49 -12.07 -9.28 4.80
N LEU A 50 -13.35 -9.53 4.47
CA LEU A 50 -13.80 -9.56 3.07
C LEU A 50 -13.46 -8.24 2.38
N LEU A 51 -13.85 -7.09 2.95
CA LEU A 51 -13.62 -5.77 2.35
C LEU A 51 -12.13 -5.41 2.24
N PHE A 52 -11.32 -5.77 3.24
CA PHE A 52 -9.88 -5.49 3.26
C PHE A 52 -9.14 -6.22 2.12
N TRP A 53 -9.64 -7.39 1.70
CA TRP A 53 -9.03 -8.24 0.67
C TRP A 53 -9.77 -8.20 -0.68
N ASP A 54 -10.87 -7.46 -0.82
CA ASP A 54 -11.64 -7.43 -2.07
C ASP A 54 -11.13 -6.36 -3.05
N GLU A 55 -10.42 -6.79 -4.10
CA GLU A 55 -9.88 -5.89 -5.11
C GLU A 55 -10.98 -5.14 -5.88
N GLN A 56 -12.21 -5.64 -5.87
CA GLN A 56 -13.38 -4.97 -6.46
C GLN A 56 -13.72 -3.65 -5.77
N LEU A 57 -13.18 -3.39 -4.57
CA LEU A 57 -13.33 -2.11 -3.88
C LEU A 57 -12.64 -0.97 -4.65
N SER A 58 -11.58 -1.24 -5.41
CA SER A 58 -10.96 -0.26 -6.32
C SER A 58 -11.77 -0.02 -7.60
N SER A 59 -11.62 1.15 -8.20
CA SER A 59 -12.28 1.52 -9.46
C SER A 59 -11.90 0.60 -10.62
N THR A 60 -10.64 0.16 -10.64
CA THR A 60 -10.06 -0.71 -11.67
C THR A 60 -10.26 -2.20 -11.40
N LYS A 61 -10.72 -2.56 -10.19
CA LYS A 61 -10.80 -3.94 -9.69
C LYS A 61 -9.44 -4.65 -9.60
N THR A 62 -8.38 -3.91 -9.28
CA THR A 62 -6.99 -4.40 -9.23
C THR A 62 -6.28 -4.10 -7.92
N MET A 63 -6.96 -3.45 -6.98
CA MET A 63 -6.38 -2.99 -5.72
C MET A 63 -7.35 -3.24 -4.56
N ALA A 64 -6.85 -3.86 -3.50
CA ALA A 64 -7.48 -3.94 -2.19
C ALA A 64 -6.55 -3.29 -1.14
N CYS A 65 -7.01 -3.12 0.10
CA CYS A 65 -6.13 -2.71 1.20
C CYS A 65 -4.94 -3.68 1.32
N ALA A 66 -5.23 -4.98 1.24
CA ALA A 66 -4.25 -6.04 1.32
C ALA A 66 -3.18 -6.00 0.22
N THR A 67 -3.46 -5.44 -0.96
CA THR A 67 -2.45 -5.36 -2.05
C THR A 67 -1.21 -4.57 -1.61
N CYS A 68 -1.39 -3.54 -0.76
CA CYS A 68 -0.31 -2.74 -0.19
C CYS A 68 0.09 -3.14 1.25
N HIS A 69 -0.65 -4.06 1.88
CA HIS A 69 -0.54 -4.38 3.31
C HIS A 69 -0.52 -5.91 3.53
N ILE A 70 0.49 -6.58 2.96
CA ILE A 70 0.61 -8.04 3.01
C ILE A 70 1.27 -8.48 4.33
N PRO A 71 0.68 -9.42 5.09
CA PRO A 71 1.21 -9.82 6.38
C PRO A 71 2.67 -10.29 6.36
N GLU A 72 3.04 -11.18 5.44
CA GLU A 72 4.39 -11.76 5.33
C GLU A 72 5.45 -10.74 4.90
N LYS A 73 5.02 -9.52 4.56
CA LYS A 73 5.86 -8.34 4.33
C LYS A 73 5.78 -7.34 5.48
N GLY A 74 5.52 -7.85 6.68
CA GLY A 74 5.34 -7.07 7.90
C GLY A 74 4.16 -6.10 7.80
N GLY A 75 3.13 -6.43 7.03
CA GLY A 75 1.96 -5.57 6.80
C GLY A 75 2.20 -4.37 5.88
N SER A 76 3.28 -4.37 5.09
CA SER A 76 3.64 -3.33 4.11
C SER A 76 3.65 -3.89 2.68
N ASP A 77 3.98 -3.05 1.70
CA ASP A 77 3.84 -3.39 0.28
C ASP A 77 5.04 -4.18 -0.25
N PRO A 78 4.86 -5.43 -0.73
CA PRO A 78 5.94 -6.22 -1.36
C PRO A 78 6.55 -5.56 -2.60
N ARG A 79 5.82 -4.64 -3.24
CA ARG A 79 6.16 -4.09 -4.56
C ARG A 79 7.00 -2.82 -4.45
N SER A 80 7.17 -2.26 -3.26
CA SER A 80 8.00 -1.07 -3.01
C SER A 80 9.51 -1.37 -2.91
N VAL A 81 9.96 -2.58 -3.25
CA VAL A 81 11.37 -2.99 -3.13
C VAL A 81 12.26 -2.44 -4.24
N PHE A 82 13.54 -2.16 -3.96
CA PHE A 82 14.48 -1.53 -4.92
C PHE A 82 14.57 -2.24 -6.28
N ALA A 83 14.47 -3.57 -6.30
CA ALA A 83 14.55 -4.36 -7.53
C ALA A 83 13.22 -4.42 -8.31
N ALA A 84 12.10 -3.96 -7.74
CA ALA A 84 10.81 -4.03 -8.39
C ALA A 84 10.67 -2.92 -9.45
N PRO A 85 10.13 -3.25 -10.63
CA PRO A 85 9.84 -2.25 -11.64
C PRO A 85 8.65 -1.38 -11.20
N ASN A 86 8.60 -0.13 -11.67
CA ASN A 86 7.44 0.76 -11.57
C ASN A 86 6.97 1.10 -10.14
N ASN A 87 7.90 1.26 -9.20
CA ASN A 87 7.60 1.67 -7.82
C ASN A 87 8.25 2.99 -7.40
N ILE A 88 8.75 3.75 -8.37
CA ILE A 88 9.33 5.07 -8.15
C ILE A 88 8.25 6.12 -8.36
N ASN A 89 8.10 7.01 -7.38
CA ASN A 89 7.42 8.28 -7.53
C ASN A 89 8.49 9.36 -7.74
N PRO A 90 8.32 10.26 -8.73
CA PRO A 90 9.34 11.24 -9.13
C PRO A 90 9.49 12.42 -8.16
N GLY A 91 9.00 12.27 -6.93
CA GLY A 91 9.09 13.28 -5.90
C GLY A 91 8.37 14.60 -6.24
N PRO A 92 8.63 15.64 -5.42
CA PRO A 92 8.10 16.98 -5.63
C PRO A 92 8.54 17.67 -6.93
N ASP A 93 9.72 17.37 -7.49
CA ASP A 93 10.17 18.02 -8.73
C ASP A 93 9.53 17.44 -10.00
N GLY A 94 8.95 16.24 -9.90
CA GLY A 94 8.21 15.58 -10.97
C GLY A 94 9.10 14.92 -12.03
N LEU A 95 10.41 14.83 -11.79
CA LEU A 95 11.41 14.20 -12.65
C LEU A 95 11.84 12.85 -12.07
N PHE A 96 12.04 11.84 -12.92
CA PHE A 96 12.59 10.56 -12.48
C PHE A 96 14.11 10.57 -12.51
N GLY A 97 14.74 9.82 -11.61
CA GLY A 97 16.19 9.66 -11.55
C GLY A 97 16.88 10.80 -10.80
N THR A 98 16.14 11.57 -10.02
CA THR A 98 16.62 12.65 -9.17
C THR A 98 16.71 12.21 -7.71
N PRO A 99 17.47 12.93 -6.85
CA PRO A 99 17.65 12.54 -5.45
C PRO A 99 16.38 12.53 -4.58
N ASP A 100 15.30 13.20 -5.00
CA ASP A 100 14.03 13.29 -4.26
C ASP A 100 13.03 12.18 -4.62
N ASP A 101 13.42 11.27 -5.53
CA ASP A 101 12.70 10.05 -5.88
C ASP A 101 12.31 9.23 -4.64
N ILE A 102 11.13 8.61 -4.71
CA ILE A 102 10.53 7.88 -3.60
C ILE A 102 10.23 6.45 -4.03
N HIS A 103 10.70 5.48 -3.26
CA HIS A 103 10.27 4.08 -3.38
C HIS A 103 8.91 3.93 -2.68
N GLY A 104 7.86 4.29 -3.41
CA GLY A 104 6.48 4.30 -2.94
C GLY A 104 5.74 2.99 -3.20
N SER A 105 4.44 3.00 -2.92
CA SER A 105 3.55 1.86 -3.15
C SER A 105 2.84 2.03 -4.49
N PRO A 106 2.98 1.07 -5.43
CA PRO A 106 2.23 1.11 -6.68
C PRO A 106 0.72 1.03 -6.43
N GLY A 107 -0.01 1.97 -6.99
CA GLY A 107 -1.45 2.11 -6.90
C GLY A 107 -2.16 1.69 -8.19
N VAL A 108 -3.20 2.43 -8.58
CA VAL A 108 -3.98 2.19 -9.80
C VAL A 108 -3.52 3.06 -10.97
N VAL A 109 -3.80 2.60 -12.19
CA VAL A 109 -3.74 3.46 -13.38
C VAL A 109 -4.78 4.55 -13.25
N ARG A 110 -4.39 5.79 -13.58
CA ARG A 110 -5.31 6.92 -13.59
C ARG A 110 -6.46 6.65 -14.56
N SER A 111 -7.69 6.73 -14.05
CA SER A 111 -8.90 6.38 -14.80
C SER A 111 -10.00 7.41 -14.62
N LEU A 112 -10.92 7.45 -15.58
CA LEU A 112 -12.13 8.26 -15.55
C LEU A 112 -13.30 7.46 -14.94
N ALA A 113 -14.39 8.16 -14.62
CA ALA A 113 -15.59 7.56 -14.04
C ALA A 113 -16.26 6.50 -14.94
N ASP A 114 -16.00 6.51 -16.26
CA ASP A 114 -16.49 5.48 -17.20
C ASP A 114 -15.55 4.28 -17.36
N GLY A 115 -14.42 4.25 -16.64
CA GLY A 115 -13.43 3.18 -16.68
C GLY A 115 -12.28 3.42 -17.66
N ARG A 116 -12.40 4.37 -18.61
CA ARG A 116 -11.29 4.67 -19.54
C ARG A 116 -10.06 5.15 -18.78
N PHE A 117 -8.89 4.64 -19.16
CA PHE A 117 -7.63 5.17 -18.66
C PHE A 117 -7.36 6.56 -19.20
N GLN A 118 -6.82 7.43 -18.35
CA GLN A 118 -6.37 8.77 -18.65
C GLN A 118 -4.86 8.81 -18.40
N SER A 119 -4.09 9.35 -19.35
CA SER A 119 -2.65 9.52 -19.15
C SER A 119 -2.34 10.41 -17.96
N SER A 120 -1.43 9.95 -17.11
CA SER A 120 -0.80 10.74 -16.05
C SER A 120 0.46 11.42 -16.58
N ALA A 121 0.73 12.65 -16.13
CA ALA A 121 1.90 13.42 -16.56
C ALA A 121 3.22 12.65 -16.35
N SER A 122 3.38 12.01 -15.19
CA SER A 122 4.60 11.28 -14.85
C SER A 122 4.52 9.78 -15.19
N PHE A 123 3.32 9.20 -15.17
CA PHE A 123 3.18 7.74 -15.27
C PHE A 123 2.69 7.24 -16.64
N GLY A 124 2.21 8.13 -17.53
CA GLY A 124 1.56 7.70 -18.76
C GLY A 124 0.31 6.88 -18.44
N LEU A 125 0.17 5.71 -19.07
CA LEU A 125 -0.87 4.72 -18.73
C LEU A 125 -0.38 3.64 -17.75
N ARG A 126 0.81 3.80 -17.14
CA ARG A 126 1.28 2.90 -16.07
C ARG A 126 0.57 3.18 -14.74
N THR A 127 0.68 2.22 -13.81
CA THR A 127 0.21 2.41 -12.42
C THR A 127 0.92 3.60 -11.79
N GLN A 128 0.16 4.45 -11.12
CA GLN A 128 0.73 5.56 -10.35
C GLN A 128 1.39 5.03 -9.08
N VAL A 129 2.34 5.78 -8.52
CA VAL A 129 3.06 5.39 -7.30
C VAL A 129 2.82 6.45 -6.22
N THR A 130 2.53 6.04 -4.98
CA THR A 130 2.29 6.95 -3.87
C THR A 130 3.53 7.76 -3.48
N GLY A 131 3.34 8.97 -2.96
CA GLY A 131 4.43 9.82 -2.46
C GLY A 131 5.01 9.38 -1.10
N ARG A 132 4.52 8.29 -0.52
CA ARG A 132 5.08 7.65 0.68
C ARG A 132 4.90 6.14 0.58
N LYS A 133 5.84 5.39 1.15
CA LYS A 133 5.73 3.94 1.31
C LYS A 133 4.61 3.59 2.29
N SER A 134 3.84 2.53 2.02
CA SER A 134 2.79 2.07 2.92
C SER A 134 3.34 1.71 4.32
N PRO A 135 2.80 2.27 5.41
CA PRO A 135 3.15 1.83 6.76
C PRO A 135 2.59 0.43 7.04
N SER A 136 3.07 -0.23 8.10
CA SER A 136 2.51 -1.53 8.50
C SER A 136 1.06 -1.41 8.97
N ALA A 137 0.17 -2.27 8.46
CA ALA A 137 -1.17 -2.47 9.01
C ALA A 137 -1.16 -3.34 10.29
N ILE A 138 -0.11 -4.13 10.51
CA ILE A 138 0.02 -4.99 11.69
C ILE A 138 0.32 -4.12 12.91
N ASN A 139 -0.39 -4.39 14.01
CA ASN A 139 -0.38 -3.59 15.24
C ASN A 139 -0.84 -2.13 15.03
N ALA A 140 -1.51 -1.80 13.92
CA ALA A 140 -2.02 -0.44 13.70
C ALA A 140 -3.05 -0.04 14.77
N ALA A 141 -3.80 -1.00 15.31
CA ALA A 141 -4.82 -0.80 16.35
C ALA A 141 -4.31 -0.18 17.66
N TYR A 142 -2.99 -0.20 17.92
CA TYR A 142 -2.42 0.42 19.12
C TYR A 142 -2.08 1.91 18.95
N ALA A 143 -2.10 2.43 17.72
CA ALA A 143 -1.75 3.81 17.46
C ALA A 143 -2.98 4.73 17.60
N PRO A 144 -2.89 5.81 18.40
CA PRO A 144 -3.99 6.77 18.53
C PRO A 144 -4.15 7.65 17.29
N LEU A 145 -3.08 7.78 16.49
CA LEU A 145 -3.03 8.50 15.21
C LEU A 145 -2.37 7.62 14.15
N LEU A 146 -2.95 7.54 12.96
CA LEU A 146 -2.49 6.71 11.85
C LEU A 146 -2.00 7.54 10.65
N PHE A 147 -1.39 6.85 9.68
CA PHE A 147 -0.48 7.38 8.66
C PHE A 147 0.86 7.89 9.23
N TRP A 148 1.79 8.23 8.34
CA TRP A 148 3.11 8.78 8.71
C TRP A 148 3.01 10.16 9.35
N ASP A 149 2.05 10.99 8.97
CA ASP A 149 1.84 12.35 9.47
C ASP A 149 0.83 12.44 10.63
N GLY A 150 0.10 11.35 10.90
CA GLY A 150 -0.89 11.28 11.96
C GLY A 150 -2.25 11.89 11.58
N ARG A 151 -2.55 12.06 10.28
CA ARG A 151 -3.78 12.72 9.82
C ARG A 151 -5.07 11.94 10.13
N ALA A 152 -4.97 10.62 10.33
CA ALA A 152 -6.11 9.82 10.76
C ALA A 152 -6.18 9.80 12.29
N SER A 153 -7.26 10.33 12.84
CA SER A 153 -7.37 10.63 14.27
C SER A 153 -8.28 9.66 15.02
N GLY A 154 -8.27 9.71 16.35
CA GLY A 154 -9.20 8.94 17.18
C GLY A 154 -10.68 9.30 17.00
N THR A 155 -11.01 10.37 16.28
CA THR A 155 -12.37 10.76 15.92
C THR A 155 -12.65 10.40 14.47
N PHE A 156 -13.77 9.70 14.22
CA PHE A 156 -14.22 9.36 12.87
C PHE A 156 -15.45 10.17 12.48
N THR A 157 -15.28 10.94 11.42
CA THR A 157 -16.33 11.71 10.75
C THR A 157 -16.75 10.99 9.48
N ASP A 158 -18.04 10.78 9.30
CA ASP A 158 -18.57 10.20 8.06
C ASP A 158 -18.25 11.13 6.88
N PRO A 159 -17.50 10.65 5.87
CA PRO A 159 -17.08 11.49 4.75
C PRO A 159 -18.23 11.92 3.82
N VAL A 160 -19.43 11.34 3.96
CA VAL A 160 -20.62 11.69 3.18
C VAL A 160 -21.45 12.74 3.89
N THR A 161 -21.70 12.58 5.20
CA THR A 161 -22.61 13.45 5.95
C THR A 161 -21.90 14.57 6.71
N GLY A 162 -20.58 14.47 6.89
CA GLY A 162 -19.79 15.38 7.73
C GLY A 162 -20.06 15.23 9.23
N GLN A 163 -20.88 14.26 9.65
CA GLN A 163 -21.20 14.03 11.06
C GLN A 163 -20.15 13.17 11.74
N VAL A 164 -19.83 13.50 12.99
CA VAL A 164 -18.96 12.65 13.81
C VAL A 164 -19.73 11.41 14.23
N VAL A 165 -19.27 10.24 13.78
CA VAL A 165 -19.89 8.94 14.09
C VAL A 165 -19.24 8.31 15.31
N LEU A 166 -17.92 8.45 15.47
CA LEU A 166 -17.17 7.91 16.61
C LEU A 166 -16.32 9.02 17.23
N GLN A 167 -16.49 9.26 18.53
CA GLN A 167 -15.85 10.38 19.24
C GLN A 167 -14.39 10.09 19.65
N GLY A 168 -14.02 8.82 19.82
CA GLY A 168 -12.69 8.41 20.30
C GLY A 168 -12.37 6.96 19.93
N GLY A 169 -11.08 6.62 19.87
CA GLY A 169 -10.59 5.27 19.56
C GLY A 169 -10.76 4.82 18.11
N ALA A 170 -11.04 5.77 17.19
CA ALA A 170 -11.48 5.50 15.83
C ALA A 170 -10.42 5.76 14.74
N ALA A 171 -9.13 5.67 15.08
CA ALA A 171 -8.05 5.94 14.13
C ALA A 171 -8.08 5.03 12.90
N LEU A 172 -8.41 3.75 13.10
CA LEU A 172 -8.54 2.77 12.00
C LEU A 172 -9.72 3.12 11.09
N GLU A 173 -10.88 3.45 11.65
CA GLU A 173 -12.04 3.91 10.88
C GLU A 173 -11.70 5.18 10.08
N SER A 174 -11.04 6.15 10.72
CA SER A 174 -10.59 7.40 10.08
C SER A 174 -9.56 7.18 8.98
N GLN A 175 -8.68 6.18 9.10
CA GLN A 175 -7.65 5.87 8.10
C GLN A 175 -8.25 5.18 6.88
N SER A 176 -9.19 4.27 7.08
CA SER A 176 -9.67 3.34 6.04
C SER A 176 -10.42 4.00 4.87
N VAL A 177 -10.98 5.20 5.09
CA VAL A 177 -11.84 5.88 4.11
C VAL A 177 -11.07 6.64 3.03
N GLY A 178 -9.84 7.08 3.31
CA GLY A 178 -9.04 7.90 2.39
C GLY A 178 -8.61 7.14 1.12
N PRO A 179 -7.89 6.01 1.25
CA PRO A 179 -7.33 5.28 0.11
C PRO A 179 -8.37 4.89 -0.95
N ILE A 180 -9.61 4.59 -0.54
CA ILE A 180 -10.69 4.12 -1.41
C ILE A 180 -11.06 5.16 -2.50
N LEU A 181 -10.96 6.45 -2.17
CA LEU A 181 -11.27 7.55 -3.08
C LEU A 181 -10.02 8.15 -3.74
N ASP A 182 -8.83 7.92 -3.17
CA ASP A 182 -7.59 8.50 -3.67
C ASP A 182 -7.27 7.99 -5.09
N THR A 183 -6.99 8.91 -6.02
CA THR A 183 -6.81 8.59 -7.44
C THR A 183 -5.50 7.88 -7.77
N THR A 184 -4.54 7.92 -6.86
CA THR A 184 -3.31 7.14 -6.95
C THR A 184 -3.54 5.77 -6.34
N GLU A 185 -4.20 5.66 -5.20
CA GLU A 185 -4.36 4.41 -4.47
C GLU A 185 -5.44 3.47 -5.06
N MET A 186 -6.73 3.82 -4.97
CA MET A 186 -7.84 2.91 -5.35
C MET A 186 -8.94 3.53 -6.21
N GLY A 187 -8.98 4.86 -6.33
CA GLY A 187 -10.04 5.63 -6.95
C GLY A 187 -9.80 5.99 -8.41
N HIS A 188 -10.88 6.23 -9.16
CA HIS A 188 -10.81 7.00 -10.40
C HIS A 188 -10.97 8.48 -10.09
N VAL A 189 -10.69 9.35 -11.07
CA VAL A 189 -10.89 10.80 -10.93
C VAL A 189 -12.35 11.10 -10.60
N GLY A 190 -12.58 11.85 -9.52
CA GLY A 190 -13.92 12.26 -9.08
C GLY A 190 -14.75 11.15 -8.43
N ARG A 191 -14.13 10.04 -7.99
CA ARG A 191 -14.85 8.95 -7.32
C ARG A 191 -15.55 9.43 -6.05
N THR A 192 -16.78 8.96 -5.86
CA THR A 192 -17.62 9.27 -4.70
C THR A 192 -17.91 8.02 -3.86
N TRP A 193 -18.39 8.21 -2.63
CA TRP A 193 -18.90 7.11 -1.80
C TRP A 193 -20.17 6.46 -2.35
N GLY A 194 -20.93 7.17 -3.20
CA GLY A 194 -22.03 6.57 -3.97
C GLY A 194 -21.51 5.49 -4.93
N ASP A 195 -20.42 5.77 -5.64
CA ASP A 195 -19.78 4.80 -6.54
C ASP A 195 -19.25 3.59 -5.78
N VAL A 196 -18.65 3.82 -4.61
CA VAL A 196 -18.13 2.74 -3.74
C VAL A 196 -19.26 1.86 -3.24
N SER A 197 -20.31 2.46 -2.67
CA SER A 197 -21.43 1.73 -2.09
C SER A 197 -22.18 0.93 -3.16
N GLY A 198 -22.43 1.53 -4.33
CA GLY A 198 -23.03 0.84 -5.48
C GLY A 198 -22.16 -0.30 -6.02
N ARG A 199 -20.84 -0.12 -6.06
CA ARG A 199 -19.90 -1.19 -6.44
C ARG A 199 -20.00 -2.36 -5.48
N VAL A 200 -19.87 -2.12 -4.17
CA VAL A 200 -19.95 -3.19 -3.15
C VAL A 200 -21.31 -3.88 -3.20
N ALA A 201 -22.41 -3.15 -3.36
CA ALA A 201 -23.76 -3.72 -3.42
C ALA A 201 -23.97 -4.70 -4.59
N THR A 202 -23.28 -4.49 -5.71
CA THR A 202 -23.39 -5.32 -6.93
C THR A 202 -22.28 -6.37 -7.07
N SER A 203 -21.28 -6.35 -6.18
CA SER A 203 -20.17 -7.29 -6.19
C SER A 203 -20.50 -8.55 -5.40
N ARG A 204 -20.07 -9.70 -5.93
CA ARG A 204 -19.97 -10.92 -5.12
C ARG A 204 -18.71 -10.84 -4.24
N PRO A 205 -18.79 -11.11 -2.92
CA PRO A 205 -17.63 -11.03 -2.04
C PRO A 205 -16.45 -11.85 -2.54
N LEU A 206 -15.28 -11.23 -2.63
CA LEU A 206 -14.01 -11.85 -3.00
C LEU A 206 -14.05 -12.61 -4.34
N ALA A 207 -14.89 -12.18 -5.29
CA ALA A 207 -15.05 -12.88 -6.58
C ALA A 207 -13.73 -13.00 -7.38
N LEU A 208 -12.80 -12.06 -7.16
CA LEU A 208 -11.49 -12.05 -7.78
C LEU A 208 -10.45 -12.89 -7.04
N ALA A 209 -10.66 -13.21 -5.76
CA ALA A 209 -9.67 -13.91 -4.96
C ALA A 209 -9.82 -15.44 -5.06
N THR A 210 -8.75 -16.18 -4.77
CA THR A 210 -8.73 -17.64 -4.66
C THR A 210 -8.17 -18.07 -3.31
N ASN A 211 -8.22 -19.37 -2.98
CA ASN A 211 -7.65 -19.92 -1.74
C ASN A 211 -8.18 -19.22 -0.47
N LEU A 212 -9.49 -18.96 -0.43
CA LEU A 212 -10.11 -18.29 0.72
C LEU A 212 -9.95 -19.13 1.99
N PRO A 213 -9.68 -18.50 3.16
CA PRO A 213 -9.78 -19.18 4.44
C PRO A 213 -11.16 -19.84 4.61
N ALA A 214 -11.20 -21.06 5.13
CA ALA A 214 -12.43 -21.85 5.24
C ALA A 214 -13.53 -21.12 6.05
N SER A 215 -13.12 -20.36 7.08
CA SER A 215 -14.03 -19.52 7.87
C SER A 215 -14.74 -18.46 7.02
N TRP A 216 -14.05 -17.87 6.04
CA TRP A 216 -14.63 -16.87 5.14
C TRP A 216 -15.54 -17.51 4.10
N THR A 217 -15.17 -18.67 3.55
CA THR A 217 -16.07 -19.43 2.67
C THR A 217 -17.38 -19.77 3.39
N ALA A 218 -17.29 -20.28 4.62
CA ALA A 218 -18.45 -20.59 5.45
C ALA A 218 -19.25 -19.33 5.84
N PHE A 219 -18.59 -18.19 6.07
CA PHE A 219 -19.28 -16.94 6.36
C PHE A 219 -19.98 -16.36 5.13
N ILE A 220 -19.36 -16.37 3.95
CA ILE A 220 -19.99 -15.90 2.71
C ILE A 220 -21.21 -16.76 2.40
N ASN A 221 -21.06 -18.08 2.38
CA ASN A 221 -22.14 -19.06 2.14
C ASN A 221 -23.04 -18.68 0.94
N GLY A 222 -22.44 -18.24 -0.16
CA GLY A 222 -23.15 -17.82 -1.39
C GLY A 222 -23.88 -16.47 -1.31
N ARG A 223 -23.80 -15.73 -0.20
CA ARG A 223 -24.46 -14.43 -0.02
C ARG A 223 -23.72 -13.30 -0.71
N ASP A 224 -24.46 -12.28 -1.12
CA ASP A 224 -23.94 -11.01 -1.58
C ASP A 224 -23.65 -10.06 -0.40
N TYR A 225 -23.05 -8.90 -0.68
CA TYR A 225 -22.76 -7.92 0.37
C TYR A 225 -24.01 -7.37 1.05
N PRO A 226 -25.11 -6.98 0.36
CA PRO A 226 -26.33 -6.54 1.03
C PRO A 226 -26.85 -7.53 2.10
N ALA A 227 -26.88 -8.83 1.81
CA ALA A 227 -27.28 -9.84 2.79
C ALA A 227 -26.29 -9.97 3.96
N ILE A 228 -24.98 -9.83 3.70
CA ILE A 228 -23.96 -9.82 4.76
C ILE A 228 -24.08 -8.56 5.63
N PHE A 229 -24.30 -7.38 5.05
CA PHE A 229 -24.53 -6.14 5.79
C PHE A 229 -25.81 -6.23 6.64
N GLN A 230 -26.88 -6.85 6.13
CA GLN A 230 -28.09 -7.11 6.89
C GLN A 230 -27.81 -7.93 8.15
N GLN A 231 -26.97 -8.96 8.07
CA GLN A 231 -26.58 -9.75 9.24
C GLN A 231 -25.72 -8.93 10.22
N VAL A 232 -24.75 -8.16 9.73
CA VAL A 232 -23.74 -7.49 10.58
C VAL A 232 -24.28 -6.21 11.23
N PHE A 233 -25.06 -5.43 10.49
CA PHE A 233 -25.51 -4.10 10.88
C PHE A 233 -27.03 -3.99 11.04
N GLY A 234 -27.78 -5.07 10.79
CA GLY A 234 -29.25 -5.07 10.87
C GLY A 234 -29.96 -4.38 9.70
N THR A 235 -29.23 -4.03 8.64
CA THR A 235 -29.74 -3.35 7.44
C THR A 235 -28.88 -3.72 6.22
N PRO A 236 -29.44 -3.83 5.00
CA PRO A 236 -28.64 -4.11 3.81
C PRO A 236 -27.86 -2.87 3.33
N ASP A 237 -28.11 -1.71 3.91
CA ASP A 237 -27.54 -0.44 3.50
C ASP A 237 -26.01 -0.43 3.68
N ILE A 238 -25.30 -0.30 2.57
CA ILE A 238 -23.86 -0.14 2.52
C ILE A 238 -23.52 1.35 2.56
N THR A 239 -22.77 1.78 3.57
CA THR A 239 -22.37 3.18 3.75
C THR A 239 -20.88 3.29 4.05
N ALA A 240 -20.32 4.49 3.85
CA ALA A 240 -18.92 4.79 4.18
C ALA A 240 -18.59 4.43 5.63
N ALA A 241 -19.46 4.83 6.57
CA ALA A 241 -19.28 4.53 7.99
C ALA A 241 -19.30 3.03 8.30
N ARG A 242 -20.19 2.24 7.69
CA ARG A 242 -20.26 0.79 7.93
C ARG A 242 -19.08 0.05 7.31
N ILE A 243 -18.63 0.46 6.12
CA ILE A 243 -17.40 -0.05 5.50
C ILE A 243 -16.21 0.22 6.41
N ALA A 244 -16.03 1.46 6.87
CA ALA A 244 -14.93 1.85 7.76
C ALA A 244 -14.94 1.06 9.08
N MET A 245 -16.11 0.96 9.73
CA MET A 245 -16.28 0.20 10.97
C MET A 245 -15.99 -1.29 10.82
N ALA A 246 -16.36 -1.89 9.68
CA ALA A 246 -16.07 -3.29 9.38
C ALA A 246 -14.57 -3.50 9.15
N ILE A 247 -13.93 -2.73 8.25
CA ILE A 247 -12.50 -2.82 7.97
C ILE A 247 -11.69 -2.64 9.26
N ALA A 248 -11.96 -1.59 10.02
CA ALA A 248 -11.31 -1.34 11.30
C ALA A 248 -11.55 -2.46 12.32
N SER A 249 -12.65 -3.21 12.20
CA SER A 249 -12.89 -4.35 13.07
C SER A 249 -11.96 -5.52 12.77
N TYR A 250 -11.69 -5.78 11.49
CA TYR A 250 -10.70 -6.75 11.06
C TYR A 250 -9.28 -6.33 11.40
N GLU A 251 -8.90 -5.07 11.16
CA GLU A 251 -7.54 -4.59 11.46
C GLU A 251 -7.17 -4.71 12.95
N ARG A 252 -8.15 -4.61 13.86
CA ARG A 252 -7.96 -4.84 15.30
C ARG A 252 -7.53 -6.27 15.64
N THR A 253 -7.78 -7.25 14.77
CA THR A 253 -7.32 -8.62 14.99
C THR A 253 -5.88 -8.84 14.54
N LEU A 254 -5.30 -7.91 13.78
CA LEU A 254 -3.95 -8.03 13.19
C LEU A 254 -2.86 -7.57 14.15
N PHE A 255 -2.72 -8.24 15.30
CA PHE A 255 -1.66 -7.95 16.27
C PHE A 255 -0.69 -9.13 16.44
N SER A 256 0.60 -8.81 16.54
CA SER A 256 1.70 -9.78 16.50
C SER A 256 2.38 -9.89 17.87
N ASN A 257 1.87 -10.79 18.70
CA ASN A 257 2.27 -10.99 20.10
C ASN A 257 2.97 -12.33 20.41
N GLN A 258 3.51 -13.00 19.40
CA GLN A 258 4.23 -14.28 19.55
C GLN A 258 5.64 -14.24 18.96
N ALA A 259 6.27 -13.06 18.91
CA ALA A 259 7.68 -12.94 18.53
C ALA A 259 8.59 -13.45 19.69
N PRO A 260 9.84 -13.86 19.43
CA PRO A 260 10.75 -14.31 20.49
C PRO A 260 10.93 -13.28 21.63
N ILE A 261 10.84 -11.98 21.32
CA ILE A 261 10.86 -10.92 22.33
C ILE A 261 9.67 -10.99 23.32
N ASP A 262 8.50 -11.48 22.89
CA ASP A 262 7.34 -11.65 23.76
C ASP A 262 7.59 -12.78 24.77
N ALA A 263 8.21 -13.88 24.35
CA ALA A 263 8.63 -14.95 25.25
C ALA A 263 9.73 -14.48 26.23
N PHE A 264 10.68 -13.67 25.75
CA PHE A 264 11.71 -13.06 26.59
C PHE A 264 11.10 -12.14 27.67
N PHE A 265 10.19 -11.25 27.29
CA PHE A 265 9.43 -10.42 28.23
C PHE A 265 8.52 -11.23 29.17
N GLY A 266 8.10 -12.42 28.75
CA GLY A 266 7.39 -13.39 29.58
C GLY A 266 8.28 -14.18 30.56
N GLY A 267 9.59 -13.90 30.59
CA GLY A 267 10.54 -14.52 31.52
C GLY A 267 11.40 -15.64 30.92
N ASN A 268 11.18 -16.03 29.66
CA ASN A 268 12.03 -17.03 29.01
C ASN A 268 13.35 -16.40 28.52
N GLN A 269 14.37 -16.42 29.38
CA GLN A 269 15.70 -15.87 29.07
C GLN A 269 16.38 -16.58 27.89
N GLY A 270 16.00 -17.83 27.58
CA GLY A 270 16.53 -18.60 26.44
C GLY A 270 15.91 -18.25 25.09
N ALA A 271 14.92 -17.34 25.04
CA ALA A 271 14.27 -16.94 23.80
C ALA A 271 15.19 -16.13 22.86
N LEU A 272 16.20 -15.46 23.43
CA LEU A 272 17.20 -14.68 22.70
C LEU A 272 18.58 -15.32 22.79
N THR A 273 19.31 -15.28 21.69
CA THR A 273 20.73 -15.67 21.61
C THR A 273 21.63 -14.63 22.26
N GLN A 274 22.89 -14.97 22.53
CA GLN A 274 23.87 -14.04 23.10
C GLN A 274 24.10 -12.81 22.22
N LEU A 275 24.13 -12.97 20.89
CA LEU A 275 24.31 -11.84 19.96
C LEU A 275 23.08 -10.90 19.98
N GLU A 276 21.87 -11.45 20.08
CA GLU A 276 20.64 -10.66 20.18
C GLU A 276 20.53 -9.93 21.53
N LEU A 277 21.00 -10.56 22.62
CA LEU A 277 21.11 -9.90 23.93
C LEU A 277 22.12 -8.75 23.91
N GLN A 278 23.27 -8.93 23.25
CA GLN A 278 24.22 -7.84 23.02
C GLN A 278 23.57 -6.71 22.21
N GLY A 279 22.81 -7.05 21.17
CA GLY A 279 22.07 -6.08 20.36
C GLY A 279 20.99 -5.33 21.13
N GLN A 280 20.26 -6.03 22.00
CA GLN A 280 19.32 -5.42 22.93
C GLN A 280 20.04 -4.43 23.84
N GLY A 281 21.22 -4.79 24.37
CA GLY A 281 22.05 -3.90 25.18
C GLY A 281 22.47 -2.63 24.43
N VAL A 282 22.82 -2.73 23.14
CA VAL A 282 23.09 -1.57 22.27
C VAL A 282 21.82 -0.72 22.12
N PHE A 283 20.67 -1.34 21.89
CA PHE A 283 19.39 -0.65 21.68
C PHE A 283 18.89 0.10 22.93
N THR A 284 19.03 -0.50 24.12
CA THR A 284 18.58 0.08 25.39
C THR A 284 19.60 1.01 26.03
N ASN A 285 20.83 1.09 25.52
CA ASN A 285 21.85 1.98 26.06
C ASN A 285 21.40 3.45 25.92
N PRO A 286 21.27 4.19 27.04
CA PRO A 286 20.86 5.60 27.01
C PRO A 286 21.77 6.49 26.14
N ALA A 287 23.06 6.14 25.99
CA ALA A 287 24.01 6.86 25.14
C ALA A 287 23.66 6.76 23.64
N ASN A 288 22.95 5.70 23.22
CA ASN A 288 22.51 5.49 21.84
C ASN A 288 21.10 6.02 21.58
N GLY A 289 20.28 6.16 22.62
CA GLY A 289 18.98 6.86 22.56
C GLY A 289 17.85 6.15 21.80
N CYS A 290 18.05 4.94 21.25
CA CYS A 290 17.03 4.25 20.44
C CYS A 290 15.72 4.04 21.22
N ALA A 291 15.83 3.57 22.46
CA ALA A 291 14.70 3.29 23.34
C ALA A 291 13.94 4.55 23.84
N VAL A 292 14.44 5.77 23.58
CA VAL A 292 13.71 7.01 23.90
C VAL A 292 12.50 7.18 22.97
N CYS A 293 12.69 6.86 21.69
CA CYS A 293 11.64 6.93 20.67
C CYS A 293 10.96 5.56 20.47
N HIS A 294 11.75 4.50 20.45
CA HIS A 294 11.29 3.13 20.25
C HIS A 294 11.12 2.38 21.58
N ALA A 295 10.21 2.89 22.41
CA ALA A 295 9.99 2.42 23.78
C ALA A 295 8.91 1.33 23.91
N GLY A 296 8.90 0.67 25.07
CA GLY A 296 7.84 -0.26 25.49
C GLY A 296 7.77 -1.53 24.66
N ASN A 297 6.70 -2.30 24.86
CA ASN A 297 6.52 -3.59 24.18
C ASN A 297 6.19 -3.45 22.69
N LEU A 298 5.74 -2.28 22.21
CA LEU A 298 5.53 -2.01 20.78
C LEU A 298 6.76 -1.42 20.09
N PHE A 299 7.83 -1.07 20.81
CA PHE A 299 9.01 -0.40 20.26
C PHE A 299 8.64 0.90 19.52
N THR A 300 7.73 1.68 20.09
CA THR A 300 7.33 3.01 19.64
C THR A 300 6.65 3.74 20.79
N ASN A 301 6.96 5.02 20.95
CA ASN A 301 6.24 5.94 21.83
C ASN A 301 5.10 6.69 21.11
N GLN A 302 4.81 6.36 19.84
CA GLN A 302 3.78 6.96 18.99
C GLN A 302 3.93 8.47 18.74
N THR A 303 5.06 9.08 19.11
CA THR A 303 5.34 10.50 18.87
C THR A 303 5.81 10.75 17.44
N PHE A 304 6.09 12.02 17.11
CA PHE A 304 6.51 12.45 15.79
C PHE A 304 7.90 13.08 15.84
N ARG A 305 8.75 12.74 14.87
CA ARG A 305 10.16 13.12 14.83
C ARG A 305 10.60 13.44 13.41
N TYR A 306 11.45 14.45 13.26
CA TYR A 306 12.22 14.68 12.04
C TYR A 306 13.63 14.15 12.29
N ILE A 307 14.02 13.15 11.51
CA ILE A 307 15.30 12.43 11.68
C ILE A 307 16.29 12.69 10.54
N GLY A 308 15.94 13.55 9.57
CA GLY A 308 16.83 13.87 8.46
C GLY A 308 16.93 12.78 7.39
N VAL A 309 15.81 12.12 7.05
CA VAL A 309 15.75 11.17 5.90
C VAL A 309 15.75 11.91 4.55
N ARG A 310 15.15 13.10 4.50
CA ARG A 310 15.07 13.97 3.33
C ARG A 310 14.86 15.43 3.77
N PRO A 311 15.07 16.44 2.91
CA PRO A 311 14.74 17.82 3.21
C PRO A 311 13.26 18.01 3.60
N GLN A 312 13.01 18.87 4.59
CA GLN A 312 11.68 19.00 5.21
C GLN A 312 10.61 19.63 4.31
N PHE A 313 11.04 20.40 3.30
CA PHE A 313 10.12 21.07 2.37
C PHE A 313 9.62 20.11 1.27
N GLU A 314 10.33 19.01 1.03
CA GLU A 314 9.91 17.99 0.05
C GLU A 314 8.74 17.15 0.56
N ASP A 315 8.69 16.93 1.87
CA ASP A 315 7.54 16.33 2.54
C ASP A 315 7.36 16.97 3.92
N THR A 316 6.37 17.86 4.04
CA THR A 316 6.12 18.61 5.27
C THR A 316 5.59 17.75 6.42
N GLY A 317 5.22 16.49 6.16
CA GLY A 317 4.85 15.53 7.19
C GLY A 317 3.71 16.01 8.07
N ARG A 318 3.91 15.94 9.39
CA ARG A 318 2.92 16.36 10.38
C ARG A 318 2.50 17.82 10.28
N MET A 319 3.35 18.74 9.79
CA MET A 319 2.95 20.14 9.62
C MET A 319 1.73 20.28 8.70
N ALA A 320 1.58 19.42 7.68
CA ALA A 320 0.39 19.44 6.83
C ALA A 320 -0.91 19.14 7.60
N VAL A 321 -0.81 18.50 8.77
CA VAL A 321 -1.94 18.17 9.64
C VAL A 321 -2.14 19.23 10.71
N THR A 322 -1.06 19.73 11.32
CA THR A 322 -1.14 20.63 12.49
C THR A 322 -1.08 22.12 12.13
N GLY A 323 -0.61 22.47 10.94
CA GLY A 323 -0.32 23.85 10.54
C GLY A 323 0.88 24.48 11.27
N ASN A 324 1.57 23.75 12.15
CA ASN A 324 2.68 24.27 12.94
C ASN A 324 4.03 24.01 12.25
N ASN A 325 4.78 25.08 11.94
CA ASN A 325 6.11 24.99 11.35
C ASN A 325 7.09 24.13 12.17
N ALA A 326 6.93 24.04 13.50
CA ALA A 326 7.77 23.19 14.34
C ALA A 326 7.59 21.69 14.07
N ASP A 327 6.52 21.30 13.39
CA ASP A 327 6.22 19.91 13.00
C ASP A 327 6.65 19.56 11.57
N MET A 328 7.30 20.49 10.85
CA MET A 328 7.70 20.26 9.46
C MET A 328 8.63 19.04 9.35
N GLY A 329 8.37 18.18 8.36
CA GLY A 329 9.13 16.96 8.11
C GLY A 329 9.02 15.88 9.20
N ARG A 330 8.21 16.10 10.26
CA ARG A 330 8.07 15.11 11.32
C ARG A 330 7.15 13.98 10.87
N MET A 331 7.63 12.76 11.08
CA MET A 331 6.88 11.53 10.84
C MET A 331 6.68 10.77 12.15
N ARG A 332 5.58 10.02 12.26
CA ARG A 332 5.29 9.14 13.39
C ARG A 332 6.41 8.13 13.53
N VAL A 333 6.85 7.91 14.77
CA VAL A 333 7.80 6.84 15.10
C VAL A 333 7.09 5.49 14.90
N PRO A 334 7.46 4.67 13.90
CA PRO A 334 6.78 3.41 13.67
C PRO A 334 7.16 2.38 14.73
N SER A 335 6.26 1.44 15.03
CA SER A 335 6.61 0.24 15.81
C SER A 335 7.75 -0.51 15.10
N LEU A 336 8.68 -1.09 15.86
CA LEU A 336 9.73 -1.96 15.31
C LEU A 336 9.34 -3.45 15.26
N ARG A 337 8.13 -3.81 15.69
CA ARG A 337 7.64 -5.19 15.52
C ARG A 337 7.58 -5.54 14.03
N ASN A 338 8.03 -6.75 13.70
CA ASN A 338 8.16 -7.29 12.35
C ASN A 338 9.00 -6.41 11.40
N VAL A 339 9.94 -5.61 11.93
CA VAL A 339 10.72 -4.68 11.10
C VAL A 339 11.54 -5.40 10.04
N GLU A 340 12.02 -6.61 10.31
CA GLU A 340 12.73 -7.45 9.35
C GLU A 340 11.98 -7.69 8.03
N LEU A 341 10.65 -7.81 8.10
CA LEU A 341 9.84 -8.24 6.96
C LEU A 341 9.40 -7.11 6.04
N ARG A 342 9.57 -5.84 6.45
CA ARG A 342 8.86 -4.68 5.84
C ARG A 342 9.77 -3.72 5.08
N GLY A 343 10.96 -4.16 4.68
CA GLY A 343 11.83 -3.35 3.81
C GLY A 343 11.13 -2.96 2.49
N PRO A 344 11.61 -1.91 1.79
CA PRO A 344 12.58 -0.93 2.28
C PRO A 344 12.00 -0.03 3.39
N TYR A 345 12.85 0.78 3.99
CA TYR A 345 12.60 1.50 5.23
C TYR A 345 12.44 3.02 5.03
N PHE A 346 12.00 3.68 6.11
CA PHE A 346 11.56 5.07 6.15
C PHE A 346 10.26 5.34 5.38
N HIS A 347 9.75 6.56 5.51
CA HIS A 347 8.49 6.98 4.88
C HIS A 347 8.58 7.07 3.36
N ASN A 348 9.79 7.17 2.80
CA ASN A 348 10.09 7.25 1.37
C ASN A 348 10.74 5.99 0.79
N GLY A 349 10.97 4.95 1.61
CA GLY A 349 11.58 3.70 1.14
C GLY A 349 13.05 3.81 0.73
N SER A 350 13.81 4.82 1.20
CA SER A 350 15.18 5.07 0.72
C SER A 350 16.27 4.16 1.29
N ALA A 351 15.97 3.32 2.28
CA ALA A 351 16.92 2.35 2.84
C ALA A 351 16.48 0.92 2.54
N GLN A 352 17.36 0.09 1.97
CA GLN A 352 17.00 -1.24 1.50
C GLN A 352 17.02 -2.27 2.63
N THR A 353 17.99 -2.19 3.53
CA THR A 353 18.27 -3.18 4.58
C THR A 353 18.21 -2.58 5.98
N ILE A 354 18.11 -3.42 7.01
CA ILE A 354 18.21 -2.96 8.41
C ILE A 354 19.61 -2.36 8.66
N GLU A 355 20.63 -2.93 8.02
CA GLU A 355 21.99 -2.44 8.07
C GLU A 355 22.10 -1.00 7.51
N ASP A 356 21.41 -0.68 6.42
CA ASP A 356 21.36 0.70 5.89
C ASP A 356 20.72 1.67 6.89
N VAL A 357 19.67 1.22 7.60
CA VAL A 357 19.00 2.01 8.65
C VAL A 357 19.95 2.22 9.84
N ILE A 358 20.68 1.19 10.26
CA ILE A 358 21.66 1.31 11.34
C ILE A 358 22.78 2.26 10.92
N ALA A 359 23.30 2.14 9.70
CA ALA A 359 24.30 3.03 9.15
C ALA A 359 23.80 4.48 9.09
N PHE A 360 22.53 4.70 8.76
CA PHE A 360 21.87 6.01 8.75
C PHE A 360 21.89 6.68 10.13
N TYR A 361 21.48 5.96 11.17
CA TYR A 361 21.53 6.51 12.52
C TYR A 361 22.98 6.67 13.00
N ASN A 362 23.89 5.76 12.65
CA ASN A 362 25.28 5.82 13.08
C ASN A 362 26.03 7.06 12.55
N ARG A 363 25.66 7.56 11.36
CA ARG A 363 26.18 8.81 10.79
C ARG A 363 25.37 10.06 11.17
N GLY A 364 24.28 9.92 11.92
CA GLY A 364 23.47 11.03 12.41
C GLY A 364 22.44 11.56 11.42
N GLY A 365 21.94 10.72 10.50
CA GLY A 365 20.99 11.08 9.46
C GLY A 365 21.61 11.83 8.27
N ASP A 366 20.88 11.92 7.17
CA ASP A 366 21.41 12.40 5.88
C ASP A 366 21.15 13.90 5.66
N PHE A 367 20.12 14.45 6.30
CA PHE A 367 19.72 15.86 6.17
C PHE A 367 19.61 16.54 7.53
N ASN A 368 19.76 17.87 7.53
CA ASN A 368 19.62 18.72 8.70
C ASN A 368 18.36 19.60 8.61
N GLY A 369 17.99 20.24 9.71
CA GLY A 369 16.86 21.15 9.79
C GLY A 369 16.66 21.69 11.22
N PRO A 370 16.00 22.85 11.40
CA PRO A 370 15.92 23.54 12.69
C PRO A 370 15.21 22.75 13.80
N ASN A 371 14.36 21.79 13.45
CA ASN A 371 13.61 20.93 14.39
C ASN A 371 14.05 19.45 14.33
N LYS A 372 15.22 19.15 13.74
CA LYS A 372 15.80 17.79 13.74
C LYS A 372 15.97 17.35 15.18
N ASP A 373 15.54 16.12 15.48
CA ASP A 373 15.61 15.63 16.85
C ASP A 373 17.09 15.56 17.29
N PRO A 374 17.48 16.16 18.43
CA PRO A 374 18.87 16.25 18.87
C PRO A 374 19.50 14.89 19.23
N LEU A 375 18.69 13.84 19.40
CA LEU A 375 19.20 12.46 19.56
C LEU A 375 19.76 11.91 18.24
N ILE A 376 19.42 12.52 17.10
CA ILE A 376 19.92 12.11 15.78
C ILE A 376 21.26 12.80 15.53
N ARG A 377 22.31 12.12 16.01
CA ARG A 377 23.71 12.52 15.93
C ARG A 377 24.57 11.29 15.61
N PRO A 378 25.82 11.46 15.15
CA PRO A 378 26.73 10.33 15.03
C PRO A 378 26.83 9.55 16.34
N LEU A 379 26.69 8.22 16.24
CA LEU A 379 26.63 7.33 17.41
C LEU A 379 27.99 6.66 17.69
N GLY A 380 28.84 6.51 16.68
CA GLY A 380 30.15 5.88 16.81
C GLY A 380 30.07 4.37 17.12
N LEU A 381 29.01 3.70 16.68
CA LEU A 381 28.83 2.27 16.88
C LEU A 381 29.90 1.47 16.14
N THR A 382 30.57 0.56 16.85
CA THR A 382 31.54 -0.35 16.24
C THR A 382 30.85 -1.32 15.28
N PRO A 383 31.58 -1.93 14.33
CA PRO A 383 31.00 -2.96 13.44
C PRO A 383 30.32 -4.08 14.23
N GLN A 384 30.90 -4.53 15.35
CA GLN A 384 30.31 -5.58 16.20
C GLN A 384 29.00 -5.12 16.83
N GLN A 385 28.92 -3.87 17.31
CA GLN A 385 27.69 -3.31 17.86
C GLN A 385 26.60 -3.18 16.80
N GLN A 386 26.95 -2.78 15.58
CA GLN A 386 26.01 -2.69 14.46
C GLN A 386 25.47 -4.09 14.08
N THR A 387 26.34 -5.11 14.00
CA THR A 387 25.92 -6.50 13.77
C THR A 387 25.00 -7.02 14.87
N ALA A 388 25.35 -6.78 16.13
CA ALA A 388 24.53 -7.20 17.27
C ALA A 388 23.15 -6.50 17.24
N LEU A 389 23.13 -5.18 16.99
CA LEU A 389 21.89 -4.41 16.88
C LEU A 389 21.00 -4.92 15.73
N ALA A 390 21.59 -5.24 14.57
CA ALA A 390 20.86 -5.84 13.46
C ALA A 390 20.26 -7.19 13.85
N ALA A 391 21.01 -8.06 14.54
CA ALA A 391 20.49 -9.33 15.05
C ALA A 391 19.29 -9.13 15.98
N PHE A 392 19.35 -8.14 16.88
CA PHE A 392 18.25 -7.81 17.77
C PHE A 392 17.00 -7.31 17.03
N LEU A 393 17.16 -6.46 16.02
CA LEU A 393 16.03 -5.89 15.27
C LEU A 393 15.36 -6.89 14.32
N LYS A 394 16.03 -8.00 14.01
CA LYS A 394 15.55 -9.04 13.10
C LYS A 394 14.66 -10.06 13.84
N ARG A 395 15.10 -11.31 13.90
CA ARG A 395 14.38 -12.46 14.47
C ARG A 395 13.66 -12.17 15.79
N PRO A 396 14.26 -11.47 16.78
CA PRO A 396 13.57 -11.21 18.05
C PRO A 396 12.25 -10.46 17.93
N LEU A 397 12.13 -9.56 16.95
CA LEU A 397 10.96 -8.71 16.77
C LEU A 397 9.99 -9.26 15.72
N THR A 398 10.32 -10.37 15.06
CA THR A 398 9.51 -10.99 14.00
C THR A 398 8.61 -12.09 14.58
N ASP A 399 7.29 -11.91 14.48
CA ASP A 399 6.31 -12.93 14.86
C ASP A 399 6.26 -14.03 13.79
N PRO A 400 6.50 -15.31 14.13
CA PRO A 400 6.48 -16.40 13.16
C PRO A 400 5.15 -16.53 12.41
N ARG A 401 4.03 -16.14 13.03
CA ARG A 401 2.71 -16.20 12.38
C ARG A 401 2.56 -15.15 11.28
N VAL A 402 3.20 -13.99 11.46
CA VAL A 402 3.26 -12.95 10.43
C VAL A 402 4.07 -13.44 9.24
N ALA A 403 5.27 -13.99 9.49
CA ALA A 403 6.15 -14.48 8.43
C ALA A 403 5.56 -15.66 7.63
N SER A 404 4.67 -16.44 8.25
CA SER A 404 4.04 -17.63 7.65
C SER A 404 2.58 -17.44 7.24
N ALA A 405 2.02 -16.23 7.38
CA ALA A 405 0.58 -15.96 7.21
C ALA A 405 -0.33 -16.98 7.91
N THR A 406 -0.07 -17.24 9.19
CA THR A 406 -0.87 -18.15 10.02
C THR A 406 -1.65 -17.41 11.11
N GLY A 407 -2.61 -18.10 11.73
CA GLY A 407 -3.47 -17.52 12.76
C GLY A 407 -4.28 -16.33 12.22
N PRO A 408 -4.26 -15.15 12.88
CA PRO A 408 -5.04 -13.99 12.43
C PRO A 408 -4.53 -13.37 11.12
N PHE A 409 -3.40 -13.84 10.60
CA PHE A 409 -2.78 -13.37 9.36
C PHE A 409 -3.08 -14.26 8.16
N GLN A 410 -3.86 -15.33 8.31
CA GLN A 410 -4.31 -16.14 7.17
C GLN A 410 -5.16 -15.30 6.22
N HIS A 411 -4.96 -15.50 4.91
CA HIS A 411 -5.61 -14.67 3.90
C HIS A 411 -5.78 -15.40 2.55
N PRO A 412 -6.66 -14.90 1.66
CA PRO A 412 -6.79 -15.41 0.31
C PRO A 412 -5.62 -14.97 -0.60
N THR A 413 -5.54 -15.57 -1.79
CA THR A 413 -4.67 -15.10 -2.87
C THR A 413 -5.42 -14.07 -3.73
N LEU A 414 -4.85 -12.87 -3.87
CA LEU A 414 -5.39 -11.78 -4.69
C LEU A 414 -5.20 -12.02 -6.20
N TYR A 415 -6.06 -11.44 -7.04
CA TYR A 415 -5.92 -11.46 -8.49
C TYR A 415 -4.62 -10.79 -8.94
N ALA A 416 -4.27 -9.63 -8.35
CA ALA A 416 -3.03 -8.91 -8.64
C ALA A 416 -1.74 -9.67 -8.26
N GLY A 417 -1.85 -10.79 -7.54
CA GLY A 417 -0.73 -11.71 -7.26
C GLY A 417 -0.82 -13.05 -8.01
N SER A 418 -1.83 -13.25 -8.86
CA SER A 418 -2.12 -14.54 -9.50
C SER A 418 -1.72 -14.59 -10.97
N ALA A 419 -1.58 -15.81 -11.52
CA ALA A 419 -1.31 -16.06 -12.94
C ALA A 419 -2.49 -15.71 -13.88
N ARG A 420 -3.62 -15.23 -13.35
CA ARG A 420 -4.80 -14.82 -14.14
C ARG A 420 -4.67 -13.43 -14.77
N GLN A 421 -3.56 -12.74 -14.53
CA GLN A 421 -3.27 -11.48 -15.22
C GLN A 421 -3.03 -11.70 -16.72
N PRO A 422 -3.29 -10.67 -17.55
CA PRO A 422 -3.03 -10.74 -18.97
C PRO A 422 -1.57 -11.12 -19.26
N GLN A 423 -1.36 -12.14 -20.09
CA GLN A 423 -0.03 -12.60 -20.49
C GLN A 423 0.34 -11.96 -21.83
N LEU A 424 1.46 -11.23 -21.86
CA LEU A 424 1.97 -10.65 -23.10
C LEU A 424 2.81 -11.67 -23.88
N PHE A 425 2.67 -11.71 -25.20
CA PHE A 425 3.46 -12.58 -26.08
C PHE A 425 3.67 -11.94 -27.45
N GLY A 426 4.68 -12.43 -28.18
CA GLY A 426 5.10 -11.85 -29.46
C GLY A 426 5.91 -10.56 -29.28
N ALA A 427 6.62 -10.18 -30.34
CA ALA A 427 7.44 -8.98 -30.37
C ALA A 427 6.62 -7.78 -30.90
N PRO A 428 6.70 -6.59 -30.28
CA PRO A 428 6.05 -5.41 -30.84
C PRO A 428 6.72 -5.01 -32.16
N THR A 429 5.96 -4.40 -33.05
CA THR A 429 6.49 -3.74 -34.26
C THR A 429 6.78 -2.29 -33.93
N LEU A 430 8.04 -1.87 -34.14
CA LEU A 430 8.47 -0.49 -33.91
C LEU A 430 7.77 0.49 -34.86
N GLY A 431 7.47 1.68 -34.35
CA GLY A 431 6.92 2.81 -35.09
C GLY A 431 7.96 3.90 -35.36
N SER A 432 7.43 5.09 -35.68
CA SER A 432 8.20 6.33 -35.78
C SER A 432 9.13 6.50 -34.57
N GLY A 433 10.36 6.96 -34.81
CA GLY A 433 11.34 7.22 -33.74
C GLY A 433 11.78 5.96 -32.99
N PHE A 434 11.58 4.77 -33.56
CA PHE A 434 11.89 3.47 -32.94
C PHE A 434 11.10 3.18 -31.65
N PHE A 435 9.95 3.85 -31.47
CA PHE A 435 9.07 3.56 -30.34
C PHE A 435 8.19 2.35 -30.63
N ALA A 436 8.21 1.36 -29.73
CA ALA A 436 7.22 0.30 -29.69
C ALA A 436 5.97 0.79 -28.94
N PRO A 437 4.76 0.75 -29.54
CA PRO A 437 3.55 0.90 -28.75
C PRO A 437 3.46 -0.23 -27.72
N GLN A 438 2.97 0.08 -26.52
CA GLN A 438 2.90 -0.83 -25.39
C GLN A 438 1.45 -1.05 -24.94
N MET A 439 1.11 -2.31 -24.69
CA MET A 439 -0.20 -2.72 -24.22
C MET A 439 -0.34 -2.47 -22.71
N VAL A 440 -1.50 -1.97 -22.29
CA VAL A 440 -1.87 -1.79 -20.87
C VAL A 440 -3.16 -2.55 -20.59
N ALA A 441 -3.05 -3.75 -20.03
CA ALA A 441 -4.19 -4.57 -19.63
C ALA A 441 -4.02 -4.94 -18.15
N LEU A 442 -4.79 -4.29 -17.28
CA LEU A 442 -4.72 -4.53 -15.84
C LEU A 442 -6.06 -5.00 -15.26
N SER A 443 -7.17 -4.56 -15.85
CA SER A 443 -8.49 -4.94 -15.36
C SER A 443 -8.71 -6.46 -15.44
N PRO A 444 -9.36 -7.08 -14.45
CA PRO A 444 -9.61 -8.51 -14.46
C PRO A 444 -10.64 -8.90 -15.53
N ALA A 445 -10.40 -10.02 -16.20
CA ALA A 445 -11.30 -10.62 -17.18
C ALA A 445 -12.49 -11.38 -16.54
N LEU A 446 -13.01 -10.86 -15.42
CA LEU A 446 -14.12 -11.45 -14.68
C LEU A 446 -15.40 -11.42 -15.53
N ILE A 447 -16.15 -12.51 -15.58
CA ILE A 447 -17.46 -12.52 -16.25
C ILE A 447 -18.40 -11.48 -15.64
N GLY A 448 -19.19 -10.82 -16.49
CA GLY A 448 -20.02 -9.69 -16.07
C GLY A 448 -19.25 -8.41 -15.71
N ASN A 449 -17.93 -8.36 -15.92
CA ASN A 449 -17.17 -7.13 -15.72
C ASN A 449 -17.61 -6.07 -16.74
N ASP A 450 -18.29 -5.06 -16.21
CA ASP A 450 -18.81 -3.91 -16.94
C ASP A 450 -17.73 -2.91 -17.38
N ARG A 451 -16.49 -3.08 -16.92
CA ARG A 451 -15.38 -2.13 -17.15
C ARG A 451 -14.05 -2.83 -17.35
N PHE A 452 -14.00 -3.83 -18.23
CA PHE A 452 -12.74 -4.44 -18.64
C PHE A 452 -12.00 -3.48 -19.59
N THR A 453 -10.97 -2.80 -19.08
CA THR A 453 -10.28 -1.75 -19.83
C THR A 453 -8.94 -2.23 -20.36
N VAL A 454 -8.72 -1.99 -21.65
CA VAL A 454 -7.46 -2.25 -22.35
C VAL A 454 -6.97 -0.95 -22.99
N GLY A 455 -5.69 -0.65 -22.82
CA GLY A 455 -5.04 0.55 -23.34
C GLY A 455 -3.83 0.27 -24.20
N VAL A 456 -3.41 1.28 -24.93
CA VAL A 456 -2.14 1.35 -25.65
C VAL A 456 -1.47 2.67 -25.33
N GLU A 457 -0.17 2.66 -25.08
CA GLU A 457 0.67 3.86 -24.95
C GLU A 457 1.92 3.74 -25.80
N ARG A 458 2.75 4.79 -25.84
CA ARG A 458 4.01 4.86 -26.62
C ARG A 458 3.88 4.67 -28.13
N GLY A 459 2.66 4.81 -28.66
CA GLY A 459 2.43 4.86 -30.11
C GLY A 459 2.68 6.25 -30.70
N LEU A 460 2.42 6.41 -32.00
CA LEU A 460 2.42 7.71 -32.65
C LEU A 460 1.18 8.52 -32.27
N GLY A 461 1.36 9.65 -31.57
CA GLY A 461 0.28 10.59 -31.24
C GLY A 461 -0.41 11.11 -32.50
N GLY A 462 -1.76 11.09 -32.52
CA GLY A 462 -2.57 11.36 -33.71
C GLY A 462 -2.70 10.19 -34.69
N GLY A 463 -1.86 9.16 -34.57
CA GLY A 463 -1.92 7.94 -35.38
C GLY A 463 -3.20 7.15 -35.11
N PHE A 464 -3.87 6.69 -36.17
CA PHE A 464 -5.13 5.98 -36.02
C PHE A 464 -4.92 4.57 -35.45
N SER A 465 -5.58 4.25 -34.33
CA SER A 465 -5.45 2.96 -33.66
C SER A 465 -6.65 2.03 -33.88
N GLY A 466 -6.36 0.73 -33.96
CA GLY A 466 -7.34 -0.35 -33.96
C GLY A 466 -6.93 -1.42 -32.94
N LEU A 467 -7.92 -1.93 -32.21
CA LEU A 467 -7.77 -3.12 -31.37
C LEU A 467 -8.36 -4.30 -32.14
N VAL A 468 -7.58 -5.35 -32.31
CA VAL A 468 -8.06 -6.61 -32.90
C VAL A 468 -8.17 -7.63 -31.78
N LEU A 469 -9.30 -8.31 -31.71
CA LEU A 469 -9.59 -9.38 -30.73
C LEU A 469 -9.90 -10.68 -31.47
N ASP A 470 -9.45 -11.81 -30.91
CA ASP A 470 -9.66 -13.14 -31.48
C ASP A 470 -9.71 -14.19 -30.35
N VAL A 471 -10.27 -15.36 -30.65
CA VAL A 471 -10.28 -16.56 -29.78
C VAL A 471 -9.13 -17.53 -30.12
N GLN A 472 -8.35 -17.23 -31.16
CA GLN A 472 -7.17 -17.98 -31.57
C GLN A 472 -5.95 -17.06 -31.67
N SER A 473 -4.77 -17.60 -31.33
CA SER A 473 -3.48 -16.96 -31.55
C SER A 473 -2.76 -17.55 -32.75
N SER A 474 -1.70 -16.87 -33.18
CA SER A 474 -0.80 -17.31 -34.26
C SER A 474 0.66 -17.13 -33.84
N PRO A 475 1.62 -17.94 -34.34
CA PRO A 475 3.06 -17.74 -34.13
C PRO A 475 3.59 -16.38 -34.64
N GLY A 476 2.82 -15.69 -35.48
CA GLY A 476 3.16 -14.37 -36.05
C GLY A 476 2.98 -14.36 -37.57
N THR A 477 2.03 -13.56 -38.06
CA THR A 477 1.71 -13.40 -39.48
C THR A 477 1.86 -11.96 -39.93
N PRO A 478 2.39 -11.67 -41.14
CA PRO A 478 2.47 -10.31 -41.65
C PRO A 478 1.09 -9.62 -41.74
N PHE A 479 1.01 -8.37 -41.27
CA PHE A 479 -0.20 -7.53 -41.33
C PHE A 479 0.17 -6.06 -41.58
N GLY A 480 0.07 -5.61 -42.85
CA GLY A 480 0.35 -4.21 -43.22
C GLY A 480 1.74 -3.69 -42.85
N GLU A 481 2.71 -4.61 -42.73
CA GLU A 481 4.11 -4.45 -42.25
C GLU A 481 4.33 -4.53 -40.73
N ALA A 482 3.27 -4.74 -39.94
CA ALA A 482 3.39 -5.24 -38.57
C ALA A 482 3.33 -6.77 -38.51
N THR A 483 3.68 -7.34 -37.36
CA THR A 483 3.46 -8.77 -37.08
C THR A 483 2.21 -8.93 -36.23
N ALA A 484 1.21 -9.63 -36.76
CA ALA A 484 0.01 -10.00 -36.02
C ALA A 484 0.18 -11.39 -35.40
N TYR A 485 -0.08 -11.51 -34.10
CA TYR A 485 -0.02 -12.79 -33.37
C TYR A 485 -1.42 -13.36 -33.08
N LEU A 486 -2.38 -13.01 -33.93
CA LEU A 486 -3.78 -13.42 -33.86
C LEU A 486 -4.08 -14.44 -34.97
N GLY A 487 -5.03 -15.35 -34.71
CA GLY A 487 -5.39 -16.40 -35.67
C GLY A 487 -6.12 -15.90 -36.92
N PHE A 488 -6.74 -14.72 -36.83
CA PHE A 488 -7.71 -14.20 -37.81
C PHE A 488 -8.85 -15.20 -38.07
N SER A 489 -9.37 -15.80 -36.99
CA SER A 489 -10.47 -16.76 -37.07
C SER A 489 -11.79 -16.09 -37.51
N PRO A 490 -12.84 -16.86 -37.87
CA PRO A 490 -14.17 -16.30 -38.14
C PRO A 490 -14.76 -15.47 -36.98
N ALA A 491 -14.25 -15.63 -35.75
CA ALA A 491 -14.66 -14.87 -34.58
C ALA A 491 -13.89 -13.54 -34.40
N THR A 492 -12.97 -13.20 -35.31
CA THR A 492 -12.15 -12.00 -35.21
C THR A 492 -13.00 -10.73 -35.16
N GLN A 493 -12.73 -9.87 -34.18
CA GLN A 493 -13.35 -8.56 -34.07
C GLN A 493 -12.32 -7.46 -34.32
N PHE A 494 -12.58 -6.64 -35.34
CA PHE A 494 -11.81 -5.43 -35.60
C PHE A 494 -12.53 -4.23 -34.97
N ARG A 495 -11.92 -3.64 -33.94
CA ARG A 495 -12.44 -2.44 -33.29
C ARG A 495 -11.63 -1.23 -33.72
N ARG A 496 -12.24 -0.41 -34.57
CA ARG A 496 -11.69 0.89 -34.95
C ARG A 496 -11.84 1.86 -33.78
N VAL A 497 -10.78 2.09 -33.01
CA VAL A 497 -10.87 2.83 -31.74
C VAL A 497 -10.71 4.34 -31.94
N GLY A 498 -9.80 4.79 -32.82
CA GLY A 498 -9.59 6.23 -33.11
C GLY A 498 -8.13 6.68 -33.06
N PRO A 499 -7.84 7.95 -33.36
CA PRO A 499 -6.48 8.50 -33.28
C PRO A 499 -5.95 8.49 -31.85
N LEU A 500 -4.71 8.05 -31.62
CA LEU A 500 -4.09 8.15 -30.30
C LEU A 500 -4.08 9.62 -29.83
N ASN A 501 -4.35 9.84 -28.55
CA ASN A 501 -4.14 11.15 -27.92
C ASN A 501 -2.65 11.47 -27.84
N GLY A 502 -2.30 12.74 -27.67
CA GLY A 502 -0.90 13.20 -27.66
C GLY A 502 -0.37 13.53 -29.05
N VAL A 503 0.89 13.98 -29.13
CA VAL A 503 1.50 14.48 -30.37
C VAL A 503 2.89 13.87 -30.55
N GLY A 504 3.17 13.38 -31.75
CA GLY A 504 4.48 12.88 -32.14
C GLY A 504 4.77 11.44 -31.70
N ALA A 505 5.97 10.97 -32.06
CA ALA A 505 6.42 9.60 -31.80
C ALA A 505 6.55 9.32 -30.29
N GLY A 506 6.09 8.16 -29.84
CA GLY A 506 6.24 7.73 -28.44
C GLY A 506 5.31 8.40 -27.43
N ASN A 507 4.52 9.40 -27.82
CA ASN A 507 3.62 10.13 -26.93
C ASN A 507 2.14 9.75 -27.10
N GLY A 508 1.85 8.84 -28.04
CA GLY A 508 0.51 8.40 -28.37
C GLY A 508 -0.08 7.46 -27.32
N TRP A 509 -1.29 7.74 -26.85
CA TRP A 509 -2.01 6.84 -25.94
C TRP A 509 -3.53 6.81 -26.18
N ARG A 510 -4.17 5.68 -25.86
CA ARG A 510 -5.63 5.52 -25.89
C ARG A 510 -6.05 4.31 -25.05
N SER A 511 -7.30 4.30 -24.58
CA SER A 511 -7.90 3.12 -23.96
C SER A 511 -9.31 2.88 -24.48
N VAL A 512 -9.77 1.64 -24.37
CA VAL A 512 -11.14 1.24 -24.65
C VAL A 512 -11.67 0.39 -23.51
N VAL A 513 -12.92 0.64 -23.16
CA VAL A 513 -13.67 -0.16 -22.19
C VAL A 513 -14.46 -1.20 -22.96
N LEU A 514 -14.30 -2.46 -22.59
CA LEU A 514 -15.05 -3.59 -23.11
C LEU A 514 -15.98 -4.11 -22.02
N GLN A 515 -17.13 -4.61 -22.43
CA GLN A 515 -18.07 -5.32 -21.57
C GLN A 515 -17.76 -6.82 -21.69
N ILE A 516 -17.54 -7.49 -20.58
CA ILE A 516 -17.48 -8.95 -20.54
C ILE A 516 -18.88 -9.46 -20.20
N PRO A 517 -19.54 -10.25 -21.06
CA PRO A 517 -20.86 -10.80 -20.76
C PRO A 517 -20.86 -11.57 -19.43
N ASN A 518 -21.98 -11.49 -18.71
CA ASN A 518 -22.21 -12.34 -17.54
C ASN A 518 -22.71 -13.72 -18.00
N ASP A 519 -21.83 -14.47 -18.66
CA ASP A 519 -22.13 -15.79 -19.22
C ASP A 519 -21.16 -16.83 -18.64
N PRO A 520 -21.65 -17.79 -17.82
CA PRO A 520 -20.85 -18.87 -17.28
C PRO A 520 -20.13 -19.71 -18.35
N ALA A 521 -20.64 -19.77 -19.59
CA ALA A 521 -20.00 -20.50 -20.68
C ALA A 521 -18.67 -19.88 -21.14
N LEU A 522 -18.40 -18.62 -20.78
CA LEU A 522 -17.13 -17.96 -21.07
C LEU A 522 -16.02 -18.39 -20.10
N VAL A 523 -16.33 -18.90 -18.92
CA VAL A 523 -15.32 -19.26 -17.92
C VAL A 523 -14.31 -20.26 -18.49
N GLY A 524 -13.02 -19.94 -18.38
CA GLY A 524 -11.92 -20.74 -18.91
C GLY A 524 -11.61 -20.52 -20.40
N THR A 525 -12.41 -19.72 -21.12
CA THR A 525 -12.15 -19.43 -22.53
C THR A 525 -11.07 -18.35 -22.69
N PRO A 526 -10.10 -18.53 -23.62
CA PRO A 526 -9.10 -17.51 -23.89
C PRO A 526 -9.64 -16.41 -24.81
N LEU A 527 -9.15 -15.20 -24.60
CA LEU A 527 -9.30 -14.08 -25.54
C LEU A 527 -7.91 -13.50 -25.81
N PHE A 528 -7.58 -13.39 -27.09
CA PHE A 528 -6.35 -12.80 -27.57
C PHE A 528 -6.62 -11.41 -28.12
N GLY A 529 -5.68 -10.49 -27.94
CA GLY A 529 -5.80 -9.18 -28.55
C GLY A 529 -4.47 -8.53 -28.86
N GLN A 530 -4.50 -7.59 -29.80
CA GLN A 530 -3.32 -6.82 -30.20
C GLN A 530 -3.74 -5.45 -30.73
N TRP A 531 -2.97 -4.40 -30.40
CA TRP A 531 -3.19 -3.07 -30.94
C TRP A 531 -2.32 -2.83 -32.16
N PHE A 532 -2.91 -2.20 -33.16
CA PHE A 532 -2.25 -1.70 -34.35
C PHE A 532 -2.45 -0.19 -34.43
N VAL A 533 -1.38 0.55 -34.69
CA VAL A 533 -1.38 2.01 -34.77
C VAL A 533 -0.86 2.39 -36.15
N ARG A 534 -1.63 3.18 -36.90
CA ARG A 534 -1.17 3.71 -38.18
C ARG A 534 -0.01 4.66 -37.94
N ASP A 535 1.15 4.30 -38.46
CA ASP A 535 2.42 4.94 -38.16
C ASP A 535 3.33 4.88 -39.40
N PRO A 536 3.50 5.99 -40.15
CA PRO A 536 4.30 6.00 -41.38
C PRO A 536 5.81 5.79 -41.17
N GLY A 537 6.30 5.96 -39.93
CA GLY A 537 7.73 5.90 -39.62
C GLY A 537 8.27 4.49 -39.36
N SER A 538 7.44 3.44 -39.45
CA SER A 538 7.86 2.04 -39.26
C SER A 538 8.48 1.39 -40.51
N GLY A 539 8.74 2.15 -41.57
CA GLY A 539 9.04 1.59 -42.90
C GLY A 539 7.79 1.13 -43.67
N GLY A 540 6.61 1.14 -43.01
CA GLY A 540 5.32 0.71 -43.52
C GLY A 540 4.12 1.46 -42.90
N ARG A 541 2.90 0.89 -42.99
CA ARG A 541 1.65 1.60 -42.59
C ARG A 541 1.31 1.50 -41.10
N PHE A 542 1.76 0.46 -40.39
CA PHE A 542 1.37 0.20 -39.00
C PHE A 542 2.58 -0.13 -38.09
N SER A 543 2.50 0.31 -36.84
CA SER A 543 3.22 -0.27 -35.69
C SER A 543 2.24 -1.09 -34.84
N ALA A 544 2.75 -1.97 -33.99
CA ALA A 544 1.90 -2.89 -33.21
C ALA A 544 2.50 -3.23 -31.85
N THR A 545 1.63 -3.45 -30.86
CA THR A 545 2.05 -3.92 -29.53
C THR A 545 2.46 -5.40 -29.61
N SER A 546 3.08 -5.93 -28.55
CA SER A 546 2.94 -7.36 -28.26
C SER A 546 1.46 -7.72 -28.15
N ALA A 547 1.10 -8.94 -28.51
CA ALA A 547 -0.25 -9.45 -28.26
C ALA A 547 -0.41 -9.78 -26.77
N PHE A 548 -1.66 -9.86 -26.33
CA PHE A 548 -2.01 -10.28 -24.98
C PHE A 548 -3.00 -11.44 -25.03
N GLN A 549 -2.92 -12.31 -24.03
CA GLN A 549 -3.89 -13.36 -23.76
C GLN A 549 -4.52 -13.09 -22.38
N ILE A 550 -5.84 -13.13 -22.32
CA ILE A 550 -6.60 -13.24 -21.08
C ILE A 550 -7.39 -14.54 -21.08
N THR A 551 -7.76 -15.00 -19.89
CA THR A 551 -8.71 -16.11 -19.71
C THR A 551 -9.85 -15.59 -18.87
N HIS A 552 -11.09 -15.75 -19.32
CA HIS A 552 -12.26 -15.33 -18.56
C HIS A 552 -12.45 -16.25 -17.34
N PHE A 553 -12.96 -15.69 -16.23
CA PHE A 553 -13.19 -16.46 -15.00
C PHE A 553 -14.36 -15.92 -14.17
#